data_AF-A0A844FF16-F1
#
_entry.id   AF-A0A844FF16-F1
#
_cell.length_a   1.000
_cell.length_b   1.000
_cell.length_c   1.000
_cell.angle_alpha   90.00
_cell.angle_beta   90.00
_cell.angle_gamma   90.00
#
_symmetry.space_group_name_H-M   'P 1'
#
loop_
_entity.id
_entity.type
_entity.pdbx_description
1 polymer ?
#
loop_
_entity_poly.entity_id
_entity_poly.type
_entity_poly.pdbx_seq_one_letter_code
_entity_poly.pdbx_strand_id
1 'polypeptide(L)'
;MSRMKKSMAFFLSFMVTILFITFITILLDPILKNISMPSIKNTILPLLLSLGLLFFAFFQGFLKWKWNNKTLKKNKVLLELQGDSFTNIEKSWIYIFLVLIYFSQLFRDFSLKSITLGRIALFIIFFIIIYFLLKFSEKTMKIVFTKDGVIVNGLDLRIDIPLGQPIHNATGYYPYNSIDSYLPLQDKIELFTEFEQGKIVVKAKGKERSQILYILKQNKVKKRKYV
;
A
#
# COMPACT_ATOMS: atom_id res chain seq x y z
N MET A 1 -11.42 5.56 4.47
CA MET A 1 -10.85 6.93 4.60
C MET A 1 -11.56 7.75 3.54
N SER A 2 -11.90 9.04 3.71
CA SER A 2 -12.53 9.73 2.56
C SER A 2 -11.62 9.64 1.34
N ARG A 3 -12.18 9.38 0.14
CA ARG A 3 -11.43 9.24 -1.13
C ARG A 3 -10.39 10.35 -1.29
N MET A 4 -10.77 11.56 -0.87
CA MET A 4 -9.91 12.74 -0.81
C MET A 4 -8.61 12.54 -0.02
N LYS A 5 -8.65 11.94 1.18
CA LYS A 5 -7.44 11.68 1.97
C LYS A 5 -6.53 10.67 1.30
N LYS A 6 -7.08 9.64 0.62
CA LYS A 6 -6.27 8.65 -0.11
C LYS A 6 -5.53 9.30 -1.28
N SER A 7 -6.25 10.08 -2.09
CA SER A 7 -5.66 10.88 -3.16
C SER A 7 -4.63 11.87 -2.61
N MET A 8 -4.93 12.56 -1.52
CA MET A 8 -4.00 13.50 -0.87
C MET A 8 -2.73 12.81 -0.38
N ALA A 9 -2.82 11.62 0.22
CA ALA A 9 -1.63 10.83 0.58
C ALA A 9 -0.80 10.50 -0.66
N PHE A 10 -1.43 10.04 -1.74
CA PHE A 10 -0.73 9.73 -2.99
C PHE A 10 -0.02 10.95 -3.58
N PHE A 11 -0.74 12.06 -3.77
CA PHE A 11 -0.16 13.28 -4.36
C PHE A 11 0.92 13.90 -3.48
N LEU A 12 0.71 13.95 -2.16
CA LEU A 12 1.70 14.48 -1.24
C LEU A 12 2.96 13.60 -1.24
N SER A 13 2.81 12.27 -1.21
CA SER A 13 3.95 11.36 -1.35
C SER A 13 4.69 11.56 -2.65
N PHE A 14 3.97 11.72 -3.76
CA PHE A 14 4.59 11.93 -5.06
C PHE A 14 5.42 13.22 -5.10
N MET A 15 4.86 14.34 -4.61
CA MET A 15 5.57 15.61 -4.54
C MET A 15 6.81 15.53 -3.62
N VAL A 16 6.67 14.95 -2.44
CA VAL A 16 7.79 14.82 -1.49
C VAL A 16 8.87 13.88 -2.05
N THR A 17 8.49 12.83 -2.80
CA THR A 17 9.45 11.96 -3.49
C THR A 17 10.22 12.70 -4.58
N ILE A 18 9.57 13.56 -5.37
CA ILE A 18 10.27 14.39 -6.36
C ILE A 18 11.31 15.27 -5.66
N LEU A 19 10.91 15.98 -4.61
CA LEU A 19 11.81 16.83 -3.83
C LEU A 19 12.98 16.02 -3.23
N PHE A 20 12.69 14.82 -2.72
CA PHE A 20 13.70 13.90 -2.20
C PHE A 20 14.71 13.50 -3.29
N ILE A 21 14.26 13.08 -4.47
CA ILE A 21 15.14 12.72 -5.59
C ILE A 21 15.98 13.91 -6.05
N THR A 22 15.37 15.09 -6.18
CA THR A 22 16.07 16.33 -6.56
C THR A 22 17.15 16.67 -5.54
N PHE A 23 16.82 16.61 -4.25
CA PHE A 23 17.78 16.88 -3.17
C PHE A 23 18.96 15.90 -3.20
N ILE A 24 18.69 14.60 -3.35
CA ILE A 24 19.76 13.58 -3.46
C ILE A 24 20.63 13.83 -4.71
N THR A 25 20.03 14.24 -5.82
CA THR A 25 20.78 14.52 -7.06
C THR A 25 21.71 15.72 -6.89
N ILE A 26 21.23 16.81 -6.28
CA ILE A 26 22.05 17.99 -5.98
C ILE A 26 23.21 17.61 -5.05
N LEU A 27 22.93 16.80 -4.02
CA LEU A 27 23.95 16.35 -3.07
C LEU A 27 25.01 15.45 -3.74
N LEU A 28 24.62 14.66 -4.73
CA LEU A 28 25.54 13.79 -5.48
C LEU A 28 26.24 14.48 -6.65
N ASP A 29 25.80 15.66 -7.09
CA ASP A 29 26.33 16.37 -8.28
C ASP A 29 27.87 16.45 -8.34
N PRO A 30 28.60 16.80 -7.25
CA PRO A 30 30.06 16.86 -7.28
C PRO A 30 30.71 15.51 -7.61
N ILE A 31 30.09 14.41 -7.21
CA ILE A 31 30.57 13.04 -7.45
C ILE A 31 30.18 12.63 -8.88
N LEU A 32 28.98 12.97 -9.33
CA LEU A 32 28.44 12.56 -10.63
C LEU A 32 29.22 13.14 -11.81
N LYS A 33 29.81 14.34 -11.68
CA LYS A 33 30.62 14.99 -12.73
C LYS A 33 31.80 14.16 -13.22
N ASN A 34 32.36 13.32 -12.34
CA ASN A 34 33.53 12.50 -12.64
C ASN A 34 33.17 11.08 -13.11
N ILE A 35 31.88 10.77 -13.22
CA ILE A 35 31.40 9.42 -13.59
C ILE A 35 30.98 9.41 -15.05
N SER A 36 31.33 8.33 -15.75
CA SER A 36 30.96 8.15 -17.15
C SER A 36 29.45 8.05 -17.34
N MET A 37 28.94 8.61 -18.44
CA MET A 37 27.51 8.60 -18.76
C MET A 37 26.87 7.19 -18.80
N PRO A 38 27.54 6.14 -19.30
CA PRO A 38 27.01 4.78 -19.24
C PRO A 38 26.77 4.29 -17.80
N SER A 39 27.69 4.59 -16.88
CA SER A 39 27.55 4.23 -15.46
C SER A 39 26.40 4.97 -14.80
N ILE A 40 26.21 6.26 -15.13
CA ILE A 40 25.07 7.03 -14.64
C ILE A 40 23.74 6.39 -15.10
N LYS A 41 23.62 6.08 -16.39
CA LYS A 41 22.38 5.54 -16.97
C LYS A 41 22.05 4.13 -16.51
N ASN A 42 23.06 3.27 -16.32
CA ASN A 42 22.84 1.84 -16.03
C ASN A 42 22.85 1.50 -14.54
N THR A 43 23.46 2.32 -13.70
CA THR A 43 23.63 2.04 -12.27
C THR A 43 22.98 3.12 -11.42
N ILE A 44 23.42 4.37 -11.57
CA ILE A 44 23.05 5.45 -10.63
C ILE A 44 21.59 5.84 -10.77
N LEU A 45 21.11 6.08 -11.99
CA LEU A 45 19.73 6.49 -12.22
C LEU A 45 18.72 5.41 -11.80
N PRO A 46 18.86 4.13 -12.19
CA PRO A 46 17.97 3.07 -11.69
C PRO A 46 17.99 2.94 -10.17
N LEU A 47 19.17 3.06 -9.54
CA LEU A 47 19.30 3.03 -8.08
C LEU A 47 18.55 4.20 -7.43
N LEU A 48 18.74 5.41 -7.92
CA LEU A 48 18.10 6.61 -7.40
C LEU A 48 16.56 6.54 -7.53
N LEU A 49 16.07 6.09 -8.69
CA LEU A 49 14.63 5.92 -8.92
C LEU A 49 14.06 4.81 -8.03
N SER A 50 14.81 3.74 -7.77
CA SER A 50 14.39 2.65 -6.88
C SER A 50 14.31 3.12 -5.42
N LEU A 51 15.29 3.91 -4.98
CA LEU A 51 15.23 4.58 -3.68
C LEU A 51 14.04 5.54 -3.58
N GLY A 52 13.77 6.29 -4.65
CA GLY A 52 12.58 7.14 -4.77
C GLY A 52 11.27 6.36 -4.65
N LEU A 53 11.17 5.19 -5.30
CA LEU A 53 10.01 4.29 -5.21
C LEU A 53 9.80 3.77 -3.79
N LEU A 54 10.87 3.33 -3.13
CA LEU A 54 10.80 2.90 -1.73
C LEU A 54 10.36 4.06 -0.83
N PHE A 55 10.99 5.22 -0.97
CA PHE A 55 10.65 6.41 -0.20
C PHE A 55 9.19 6.82 -0.40
N PHE A 56 8.70 6.78 -1.64
CA PHE A 56 7.30 7.03 -1.97
C PHE A 56 6.35 6.09 -1.20
N ALA A 57 6.60 4.77 -1.28
CA ALA A 57 5.76 3.77 -0.61
C ALA A 57 5.78 3.94 0.91
N PHE A 58 6.96 4.18 1.49
CA PHE A 58 7.12 4.44 2.93
C PHE A 58 6.39 5.69 3.38
N PHE A 59 6.56 6.80 2.66
CA PHE A 59 5.94 8.06 3.03
C PHE A 59 4.40 7.98 2.89
N GLN A 60 3.90 7.34 1.83
CA GLN A 60 2.47 7.09 1.64
C GLN A 60 1.90 6.23 2.78
N GLY A 61 2.55 5.12 3.10
CA GLY A 61 2.15 4.25 4.20
C GLY A 61 2.18 4.97 5.55
N PHE A 62 3.23 5.74 5.82
CA PHE A 62 3.39 6.50 7.06
C PHE A 62 2.32 7.57 7.24
N LEU A 63 2.00 8.34 6.20
CA LEU A 63 0.92 9.35 6.25
C LEU A 63 -0.42 8.71 6.61
N LYS A 64 -0.78 7.63 5.92
CA LYS A 64 -2.03 6.89 6.16
C LYS A 64 -2.07 6.33 7.58
N TRP A 65 -0.98 5.70 8.01
CA TRP A 65 -0.83 5.17 9.38
C TRP A 65 -0.99 6.27 10.43
N LYS A 66 -0.34 7.42 10.26
CA LYS A 66 -0.44 8.56 11.20
C LYS A 66 -1.87 9.09 11.30
N TRP A 67 -2.57 9.24 10.17
CA TRP A 67 -3.96 9.70 10.17
C TRP A 67 -4.93 8.70 10.79
N ASN A 68 -4.75 7.40 10.52
CA ASN A 68 -5.57 6.36 11.10
C ASN A 68 -5.32 6.22 12.60
N ASN A 69 -4.07 6.29 13.07
CA ASN A 69 -3.75 6.33 14.50
C ASN A 69 -4.37 7.52 15.23
N LYS A 70 -4.36 8.71 14.61
CA LYS A 70 -5.03 9.89 15.17
C LYS A 70 -6.54 9.66 15.31
N THR A 71 -7.15 8.92 14.38
CA THR A 71 -8.57 8.56 14.43
C THR A 71 -8.82 7.50 15.50
N LEU A 72 -7.96 6.48 15.58
CA LEU A 72 -8.05 5.39 16.54
C LEU A 72 -7.99 5.90 17.99
N LYS A 73 -7.09 6.85 18.30
CA LYS A 73 -6.99 7.47 19.64
C LYS A 73 -8.25 8.19 20.10
N LYS A 74 -9.12 8.60 19.17
CA LYS A 74 -10.38 9.30 19.49
C LYS A 74 -11.57 8.36 19.64
N ASN A 75 -11.42 7.10 19.26
CA ASN A 75 -12.51 6.14 19.19
C ASN A 75 -12.32 5.04 20.24
N LYS A 76 -13.41 4.62 20.89
CA LYS A 76 -13.37 3.47 21.78
C LYS A 76 -13.23 2.18 20.96
N VAL A 77 -12.17 1.43 21.20
CA VAL A 77 -11.91 0.12 20.58
C VAL A 77 -12.85 -0.92 21.20
N LEU A 78 -13.52 -1.70 20.35
CA LEU A 78 -14.40 -2.80 20.73
C LEU A 78 -13.74 -4.16 20.48
N LEU A 79 -13.06 -4.30 19.34
CA LEU A 79 -12.38 -5.52 18.93
C LEU A 79 -11.23 -5.18 17.99
N GLU A 80 -10.11 -5.87 18.14
CA GLU A 80 -8.93 -5.74 17.29
C GLU A 80 -8.53 -7.11 16.76
N LEU A 81 -8.32 -7.19 15.44
CA LEU A 81 -7.99 -8.42 14.74
C LEU A 81 -6.85 -8.17 13.76
N GLN A 82 -6.09 -9.22 13.44
CA GLN A 82 -5.07 -9.13 12.41
C GLN A 82 -5.73 -9.01 11.02
N GLY A 83 -5.17 -8.15 10.16
CA GLY A 83 -5.60 -8.05 8.78
C GLY A 83 -5.27 -9.30 7.97
N ASP A 84 -6.01 -9.52 6.88
CA ASP A 84 -5.68 -10.60 5.93
C ASP A 84 -4.39 -10.30 5.15
N SER A 85 -3.77 -11.35 4.60
CA SER A 85 -2.57 -11.26 3.76
C SER A 85 -2.85 -10.61 2.42
N PHE A 86 -1.91 -9.81 1.91
CA PHE A 86 -2.09 -9.12 0.62
C PHE A 86 -2.11 -10.11 -0.53
N THR A 87 -2.93 -9.83 -1.55
CA THR A 87 -2.97 -10.67 -2.75
C THR A 87 -1.74 -10.41 -3.62
N ASN A 88 -1.38 -11.38 -4.46
CA ASN A 88 -0.27 -11.19 -5.42
C ASN A 88 -0.53 -10.00 -6.37
N ILE A 89 -1.80 -9.78 -6.74
CA ILE A 89 -2.20 -8.67 -7.59
C ILE A 89 -1.94 -7.33 -6.89
N GLU A 90 -2.30 -7.20 -5.62
CA GLU A 90 -2.03 -5.98 -4.83
C GLU A 90 -0.54 -5.69 -4.67
N LYS A 91 0.27 -6.75 -4.54
CA LYS A 91 1.74 -6.64 -4.47
C LYS A 91 2.36 -6.27 -5.81
N SER A 92 1.71 -6.57 -6.93
CA SER A 92 2.30 -6.48 -8.27
C SER A 92 2.69 -5.05 -8.67
N TRP A 93 1.94 -4.03 -8.26
CA TRP A 93 2.18 -2.64 -8.69
C TRP A 93 3.60 -2.16 -8.39
N ILE A 94 4.11 -2.40 -7.17
CA ILE A 94 5.47 -1.98 -6.82
C ILE A 94 6.53 -2.71 -7.64
N TYR A 95 6.29 -3.99 -7.98
CA TYR A 95 7.18 -4.74 -8.86
C TYR A 95 7.10 -4.27 -10.30
N ILE A 96 5.92 -3.88 -10.80
CA ILE A 96 5.74 -3.30 -12.14
C ILE A 96 6.57 -2.02 -12.25
N PHE A 97 6.47 -1.10 -11.28
CA PHE A 97 7.29 0.11 -11.28
C PHE A 97 8.78 -0.19 -11.20
N LEU A 98 9.18 -1.19 -10.40
CA LEU A 98 10.57 -1.63 -10.33
C LEU A 98 11.07 -2.13 -11.69
N VAL A 99 10.29 -2.97 -12.37
CA VAL A 99 10.61 -3.44 -13.72
C VAL A 99 10.73 -2.28 -14.70
N LEU A 100 9.80 -1.31 -14.66
CA LEU A 100 9.88 -0.13 -15.52
C LEU A 100 11.15 0.69 -15.27
N ILE A 101 11.58 0.85 -14.01
CA ILE A 101 12.84 1.53 -13.67
C ILE A 101 14.04 0.81 -14.30
N TYR A 102 14.15 -0.50 -14.09
CA TYR A 102 15.31 -1.30 -14.52
C TYR A 102 15.27 -1.76 -15.97
N PHE A 103 14.14 -1.66 -16.67
CA PHE A 103 14.02 -2.14 -18.05
C PHE A 103 13.41 -1.10 -19.00
N SER A 104 13.22 0.14 -18.56
CA SER A 104 12.77 1.28 -19.39
C SER A 104 13.49 1.40 -20.74
N GLN A 105 14.80 1.15 -20.77
CA GLN A 105 15.61 1.25 -21.99
C GLN A 105 15.27 0.18 -23.02
N LEU A 106 14.77 -1.00 -22.61
CA LEU A 106 14.32 -2.02 -23.55
C LEU A 106 13.13 -1.54 -24.39
N PHE A 107 12.27 -0.72 -23.79
CA PHE A 107 11.12 -0.15 -24.50
C PHE A 107 11.49 0.93 -25.51
N ARG A 108 12.68 1.54 -25.38
CA ARG A 108 13.15 2.58 -26.30
C ARG A 108 13.98 2.01 -27.45
N ASP A 109 14.95 1.16 -27.13
CA ASP A 109 15.99 0.76 -28.08
C ASP A 109 15.82 -0.70 -28.57
N PHE A 110 14.85 -1.45 -28.03
CA PHE A 110 14.58 -2.88 -28.32
C PHE A 110 15.83 -3.77 -28.34
N SER A 111 16.87 -3.39 -27.60
CA SER A 111 18.17 -4.06 -27.61
C SER A 111 18.61 -4.45 -26.21
N LEU A 112 18.81 -5.76 -26.01
CA LEU A 112 19.33 -6.33 -24.77
C LEU A 112 20.79 -5.93 -24.50
N LYS A 113 21.52 -5.42 -25.51
CA LYS A 113 22.91 -4.96 -25.36
C LYS A 113 23.06 -3.78 -24.40
N SER A 114 21.96 -3.07 -24.11
CA SER A 114 21.93 -1.94 -23.17
C SER A 114 21.88 -2.37 -21.70
N ILE A 115 21.64 -3.65 -21.40
CA ILE A 115 21.52 -4.15 -20.02
C ILE A 115 22.87 -4.69 -19.55
N THR A 116 23.43 -4.04 -18.53
CA THR A 116 24.64 -4.51 -17.86
C THR A 116 24.32 -5.50 -16.74
N LEU A 117 25.27 -6.37 -16.41
CA LEU A 117 25.14 -7.30 -15.29
C LEU A 117 24.89 -6.57 -13.96
N GLY A 118 25.54 -5.42 -13.75
CA GLY A 118 25.33 -4.60 -12.55
C GLY A 118 23.89 -4.11 -12.41
N ARG A 119 23.22 -3.78 -13.52
CA ARG A 119 21.81 -3.37 -13.52
C ARG A 119 20.89 -4.52 -13.10
N ILE A 120 21.17 -5.73 -13.59
CA ILE A 120 20.43 -6.95 -13.20
C ILE A 120 20.63 -7.27 -11.72
N ALA A 121 21.88 -7.18 -11.23
CA ALA A 121 22.19 -7.41 -9.83
C ALA A 121 21.43 -6.41 -8.92
N LEU A 122 21.42 -5.13 -9.26
CA LEU A 122 20.65 -4.11 -8.53
C LEU A 122 19.14 -4.38 -8.56
N PHE A 123 18.60 -4.78 -9.71
CA PHE A 123 17.18 -5.17 -9.82
C PHE A 123 16.83 -6.30 -8.84
N ILE A 124 17.64 -7.36 -8.79
CA ILE A 124 17.44 -8.50 -7.88
C ILE A 124 17.51 -8.05 -6.42
N ILE A 125 18.48 -7.21 -6.06
CA ILE A 125 18.62 -6.67 -4.70
C ILE A 125 17.34 -5.92 -4.29
N PHE A 126 16.87 -4.98 -5.11
CA PHE A 126 15.66 -4.21 -4.80
C PHE A 126 14.40 -5.06 -4.82
N PHE A 127 14.33 -6.08 -5.68
CA PHE A 127 13.24 -7.05 -5.69
C PHE A 127 13.14 -7.77 -4.33
N ILE A 128 14.27 -8.24 -3.81
CA ILE A 128 14.34 -8.90 -2.50
C ILE A 128 13.98 -7.92 -1.37
N ILE A 129 14.48 -6.69 -1.42
CA ILE A 129 14.14 -5.64 -0.43
C ILE A 129 12.62 -5.40 -0.41
N ILE A 130 12.00 -5.19 -1.57
CA ILE A 130 10.55 -4.96 -1.70
C ILE A 130 9.76 -6.16 -1.16
N TYR A 131 10.20 -7.38 -1.45
CA TYR A 131 9.56 -8.59 -0.92
C TYR A 131 9.53 -8.60 0.62
N PHE A 132 10.67 -8.34 1.27
CA PHE A 132 10.73 -8.30 2.73
C PHE A 132 9.93 -7.13 3.32
N LEU A 133 9.93 -5.97 2.66
CA LEU A 133 9.16 -4.81 3.06
C LEU A 133 7.64 -5.08 3.00
N LEU A 134 7.16 -5.69 1.92
CA LEU A 134 5.75 -6.06 1.80
C LEU A 134 5.35 -7.10 2.85
N LYS A 135 6.21 -8.10 3.10
CA LYS A 135 5.97 -9.10 4.16
C LYS A 135 5.96 -8.47 5.56
N PHE A 136 6.80 -7.46 5.79
CA PHE A 136 6.74 -6.65 7.02
C PHE A 136 5.44 -5.86 7.09
N SER A 137 5.07 -5.16 6.02
CA SER A 137 3.84 -4.39 5.89
C SER A 137 2.60 -5.22 6.26
N GLU A 138 2.46 -6.43 5.68
CA GLU A 138 1.38 -7.38 5.99
C GLU A 138 1.25 -7.67 7.49
N LYS A 139 2.37 -7.89 8.18
CA LYS A 139 2.38 -8.19 9.62
C LYS A 139 1.89 -7.02 10.47
N THR A 140 2.04 -5.78 9.98
CA THR A 140 1.59 -4.58 10.71
C THR A 140 0.10 -4.29 10.57
N MET A 141 -0.59 -4.97 9.63
CA MET A 141 -1.99 -4.68 9.31
C MET A 141 -2.94 -5.23 10.36
N LYS A 142 -3.86 -4.37 10.78
CA LYS A 142 -4.87 -4.63 11.81
C LYS A 142 -6.22 -4.07 11.39
N ILE A 143 -7.29 -4.75 11.76
CA ILE A 143 -8.67 -4.32 11.56
C ILE A 143 -9.27 -4.10 12.94
N VAL A 144 -9.62 -2.86 13.23
CA VAL A 144 -10.12 -2.44 14.54
C VAL A 144 -11.57 -2.01 14.42
N PHE A 145 -12.45 -2.75 15.08
CA PHE A 145 -13.84 -2.36 15.26
C PHE A 145 -13.93 -1.37 16.41
N THR A 146 -14.55 -0.24 16.14
CA THR A 146 -14.77 0.83 17.12
C THR A 146 -16.27 1.09 17.27
N LYS A 147 -16.66 1.95 18.21
CA LYS A 147 -18.06 2.34 18.36
C LYS A 147 -18.67 2.95 17.09
N ASP A 148 -17.88 3.72 16.34
CA ASP A 148 -18.38 4.57 15.25
C ASP A 148 -18.01 4.05 13.85
N GLY A 149 -17.24 2.97 13.76
CA GLY A 149 -16.86 2.35 12.49
C GLY A 149 -15.72 1.34 12.59
N VAL A 150 -15.19 0.95 11.43
CA VAL A 150 -14.05 0.05 11.29
C VAL A 150 -12.83 0.84 10.85
N ILE A 151 -11.69 0.64 11.51
CA ILE A 151 -10.41 1.24 11.13
C ILE A 151 -9.49 0.12 10.66
N VAL A 152 -9.05 0.19 9.41
CA VAL A 152 -7.96 -0.64 8.91
C VAL A 152 -6.66 0.15 9.06
N ASN A 153 -5.77 -0.33 9.93
CA ASN A 153 -4.57 0.38 10.33
C ASN A 153 -3.32 -0.49 10.14
N GLY A 154 -2.19 0.13 9.82
CA GLY A 154 -0.92 -0.55 9.57
C GLY A 154 -0.02 0.32 8.70
N LEU A 155 1.25 -0.06 8.59
CA LEU A 155 2.18 0.57 7.65
C LEU A 155 1.98 -0.10 6.29
N ASP A 156 1.00 0.37 5.53
CA ASP A 156 0.63 -0.18 4.22
C ASP A 156 1.58 0.34 3.13
N LEU A 157 2.51 -0.51 2.71
CA LEU A 157 3.53 -0.20 1.70
C LEU A 157 3.08 -0.56 0.28
N ARG A 158 1.84 -1.04 0.10
CA ARG A 158 1.27 -1.24 -1.23
C ARG A 158 1.07 0.10 -1.91
N ILE A 159 1.29 0.13 -3.22
CA ILE A 159 1.01 1.33 -4.02
C ILE A 159 -0.49 1.36 -4.30
N ASP A 160 -1.17 2.27 -3.60
CA ASP A 160 -2.59 2.54 -3.77
C ASP A 160 -2.76 3.69 -4.78
N ILE A 161 -2.98 3.32 -6.03
CA ILE A 161 -3.21 4.25 -7.14
C ILE A 161 -4.68 4.69 -7.08
N PRO A 162 -4.98 6.00 -6.99
CA PRO A 162 -6.35 6.48 -7.11
C PRO A 162 -6.97 6.00 -8.43
N LEU A 163 -8.13 5.32 -8.37
CA LEU A 163 -8.82 4.69 -9.52
C LEU A 163 -8.22 3.36 -10.03
N GLY A 164 -7.24 2.80 -9.32
CA GLY A 164 -6.67 1.48 -9.61
C GLY A 164 -7.61 0.32 -9.28
N GLN A 165 -7.05 -0.89 -9.24
CA GLN A 165 -7.83 -2.07 -8.85
C GLN A 165 -8.24 -2.02 -7.36
N PRO A 166 -9.37 -2.67 -7.01
CA PRO A 166 -9.76 -2.94 -5.63
C PRO A 166 -8.61 -3.46 -4.77
N ILE A 167 -8.27 -2.76 -3.69
CA ILE A 167 -7.34 -3.26 -2.67
C ILE A 167 -8.18 -3.74 -1.49
N HIS A 168 -8.05 -5.02 -1.12
CA HIS A 168 -8.69 -5.48 0.11
C HIS A 168 -7.98 -4.91 1.33
N ASN A 169 -8.73 -4.68 2.41
CA ASN A 169 -8.19 -4.10 3.64
C ASN A 169 -7.31 -2.88 3.36
N ALA A 170 -7.76 -1.99 2.48
CA ALA A 170 -7.07 -0.73 2.24
C ALA A 170 -7.05 0.06 3.55
N THR A 171 -5.90 0.65 3.88
CA THR A 171 -5.79 1.46 5.11
C THR A 171 -6.77 2.63 5.10
N GLY A 172 -7.49 2.80 6.21
CA GLY A 172 -8.46 3.87 6.34
C GLY A 172 -9.46 3.68 7.47
N TYR A 173 -10.20 4.75 7.74
CA TYR A 173 -11.39 4.72 8.58
C TYR A 173 -12.68 4.59 7.74
N TYR A 174 -13.54 3.69 8.16
CA TYR A 174 -14.79 3.29 7.52
C TYR A 174 -15.94 3.41 8.53
N PRO A 175 -16.59 4.57 8.61
CA PRO A 175 -17.80 4.72 9.42
C PRO A 175 -18.85 3.67 9.05
N TYR A 176 -19.65 3.21 10.00
CA TYR A 176 -20.65 2.16 9.72
C TYR A 176 -21.67 2.54 8.64
N ASN A 177 -22.01 3.83 8.54
CA ASN A 177 -22.89 4.35 7.49
C ASN A 177 -22.26 4.32 6.08
N SER A 178 -20.95 4.08 5.96
CA SER A 178 -20.26 3.92 4.66
C SER A 178 -20.08 2.45 4.25
N ILE A 179 -20.51 1.53 5.12
CA ILE A 179 -20.50 0.08 4.86
C ILE A 179 -21.90 -0.30 4.40
N ASP A 180 -22.05 -0.57 3.11
CA ASP A 180 -23.32 -0.97 2.49
C ASP A 180 -23.84 -2.26 3.13
N SER A 181 -22.99 -3.29 3.13
CA SER A 181 -23.39 -4.62 3.53
C SER A 181 -22.23 -5.48 4.04
N TYR A 182 -22.57 -6.59 4.70
CA TYR A 182 -21.61 -7.61 5.10
C TYR A 182 -22.05 -9.02 4.66
N LEU A 183 -21.08 -9.86 4.30
CA LEU A 183 -21.28 -11.26 3.95
C LEU A 183 -20.49 -12.16 4.92
N PRO A 184 -21.17 -12.91 5.80
CA PRO A 184 -20.51 -13.88 6.65
C PRO A 184 -20.27 -15.20 5.90
N LEU A 185 -19.01 -15.53 5.64
CA LEU A 185 -18.55 -16.79 5.05
C LEU A 185 -18.10 -17.76 6.14
N GLN A 186 -17.68 -18.99 5.84
CA GLN A 186 -17.39 -20.01 6.88
C GLN A 186 -16.25 -19.59 7.82
N ASP A 187 -15.19 -18.98 7.29
CA ASP A 187 -13.93 -18.66 7.99
C ASP A 187 -13.59 -17.16 8.01
N LYS A 188 -14.41 -16.33 7.35
CA LYS A 188 -14.21 -14.88 7.25
C LYS A 188 -15.53 -14.11 7.16
N ILE A 189 -15.45 -12.81 7.38
CA ILE A 189 -16.53 -11.85 7.17
C ILE A 189 -16.02 -10.79 6.19
N GLU A 190 -16.78 -10.53 5.14
CA GLU A 190 -16.47 -9.51 4.15
C GLU A 190 -17.40 -8.31 4.36
N LEU A 191 -16.85 -7.10 4.41
CA LEU A 191 -17.59 -5.84 4.49
C LEU A 191 -17.44 -5.08 3.17
N PHE A 192 -18.57 -4.76 2.55
CA PHE A 192 -18.65 -4.02 1.30
C PHE A 192 -18.89 -2.55 1.60
N THR A 193 -18.08 -1.67 1.03
CA THR A 193 -18.15 -0.23 1.25
C THR A 193 -18.76 0.47 0.05
N GLU A 194 -19.67 1.42 0.26
CA GLU A 194 -20.47 2.05 -0.82
C GLU A 194 -19.61 2.77 -1.89
N PHE A 195 -18.46 3.31 -1.50
CA PHE A 195 -17.68 4.24 -2.34
C PHE A 195 -16.20 3.86 -2.51
N GLU A 196 -15.78 2.70 -2.00
CA GLU A 196 -14.44 2.20 -2.28
C GLU A 196 -14.51 0.95 -3.15
N GLN A 197 -13.57 0.84 -4.09
CA GLN A 197 -13.48 -0.30 -5.01
C GLN A 197 -13.16 -1.62 -4.28
N GLY A 198 -12.62 -1.56 -3.06
CA GLY A 198 -12.23 -2.72 -2.25
C GLY A 198 -13.26 -3.19 -1.23
N LYS A 199 -12.94 -4.28 -0.53
CA LYS A 199 -13.69 -4.82 0.61
C LYS A 199 -12.79 -4.97 1.83
N ILE A 200 -13.39 -4.92 3.02
CA ILE A 200 -12.69 -5.26 4.26
C ILE A 200 -12.93 -6.76 4.50
N VAL A 201 -11.86 -7.55 4.53
CA VAL A 201 -11.90 -8.99 4.75
C VAL A 201 -11.32 -9.28 6.13
N VAL A 202 -12.16 -9.83 7.01
CA VAL A 202 -11.82 -10.14 8.40
C VAL A 202 -11.86 -11.65 8.58
N LYS A 203 -10.71 -12.28 8.85
CA LYS A 203 -10.67 -13.68 9.28
C LYS A 203 -11.18 -13.76 10.72
N ALA A 204 -12.25 -14.51 10.94
CA ALA A 204 -12.88 -14.61 12.26
C ALA A 204 -13.62 -15.93 12.42
N LYS A 205 -13.37 -16.61 13.56
CA LYS A 205 -14.02 -17.86 13.95
C LYS A 205 -14.53 -17.77 15.39
N GLY A 206 -15.47 -18.67 15.75
CA GLY A 206 -15.98 -18.79 17.11
C GLY A 206 -16.47 -17.46 17.71
N LYS A 207 -15.91 -17.08 18.86
CA LYS A 207 -16.32 -15.92 19.66
C LYS A 207 -16.13 -14.58 18.91
N GLU A 208 -15.02 -14.42 18.21
CA GLU A 208 -14.71 -13.19 17.46
C GLU A 208 -15.76 -12.94 16.37
N ARG A 209 -16.14 -14.00 15.66
CA ARG A 209 -17.19 -13.95 14.65
C ARG A 209 -18.51 -13.44 15.25
N SER A 210 -18.93 -14.02 16.37
CA SER A 210 -20.18 -13.62 17.05
C SER A 210 -20.13 -12.15 17.50
N GLN A 211 -18.98 -11.69 18.01
CA GLN A 211 -18.78 -10.29 18.40
C GLN A 211 -18.87 -9.34 17.20
N ILE A 212 -18.21 -9.65 16.09
CA ILE A 212 -18.29 -8.84 14.86
C ILE A 212 -19.74 -8.76 14.36
N LEU A 213 -20.43 -9.89 14.28
CA LEU A 213 -21.83 -9.94 13.83
C LEU A 213 -22.75 -9.11 14.74
N TYR A 214 -22.53 -9.16 16.06
CA TYR A 214 -23.26 -8.34 17.00
C TYR A 214 -22.98 -6.84 16.77
N ILE A 215 -21.72 -6.44 16.63
CA ILE A 215 -21.32 -5.06 16.37
C ILE A 215 -21.96 -4.54 15.07
N LEU A 216 -21.92 -5.32 13.98
CA LEU A 216 -22.50 -4.94 12.69
C LEU A 216 -24.02 -4.80 12.77
N LYS A 217 -24.69 -5.73 13.49
CA LYS A 217 -26.14 -5.68 13.70
C LYS A 217 -26.57 -4.46 14.53
N GLN A 218 -25.84 -4.15 15.60
CA GLN A 218 -26.11 -2.96 16.42
C GLN A 218 -25.99 -1.66 15.61
N ASN A 219 -25.03 -1.61 14.68
CA ASN A 219 -24.81 -0.46 13.79
C ASN A 219 -25.66 -0.48 12.51
N LYS A 220 -26.66 -1.36 12.42
CA LYS A 220 -27.62 -1.46 11.30
C LYS A 220 -26.98 -1.69 9.92
N VAL A 221 -25.78 -2.30 9.87
CA VAL A 221 -25.17 -2.70 8.59
C VAL A 221 -25.96 -3.87 8.01
N LYS A 222 -26.34 -3.80 6.73
CA LYS A 222 -27.21 -4.81 6.10
C LYS A 222 -26.46 -6.13 5.89
N LYS A 223 -27.11 -7.26 6.16
CA LYS A 223 -26.56 -8.58 5.81
C LYS A 223 -26.86 -8.91 4.35
N ARG A 224 -25.83 -9.24 3.57
CA ARG A 224 -25.95 -9.75 2.20
C ARG A 224 -26.29 -11.24 2.21
N LYS A 225 -27.15 -11.69 1.28
CA LYS A 225 -27.53 -13.10 1.15
C LYS A 225 -26.62 -13.88 0.19
N TYR A 226 -26.09 -13.22 -0.85
CA TYR A 226 -25.24 -13.82 -1.89
C TYR A 226 -24.12 -12.84 -2.31
N VAL A 227 -23.10 -13.37 -2.98
CA VAL A 227 -21.96 -12.61 -3.57
C VAL A 227 -22.45 -11.82 -4.78
#